data_AF-A0AA38P187-F1
#
_entry.id   AF-A0AA38P187-F1
#
_cell.length_a   1.000
_cell.length_b   1.000
_cell.length_c   1.000
_cell.angle_alpha   90.00
_cell.angle_beta   90.00
_cell.angle_gamma   90.00
#
_symmetry.space_group_name_H-M   'P 1'
#
loop_
_entity.id
_entity.type
_entity.pdbx_description
1 polymer ?
#
loop_
_entity_poly.entity_id
_entity_poly.type
_entity_poly.pdbx_seq_one_letter_code
_entity_poly.pdbx_strand_id
1 'polypeptide(L)'
;MKVFHAVDNAAIGEAKALGAVGDLVASGVVESLGFRPAIIMKKKAGQPLHLTDEYKAARETVREKMREQTYKLMCKKAANVATKTYVLHDDNHPAHSNVLVTMNGKDVKAVEFVDYGPPRTYFLDRSVTKADVVSVAST
;
A
#
# COMPACT_ATOMS: atom_id res chain seq x y z
N MET A 1 17.64 27.12 -10.08
CA MET A 1 16.95 25.97 -9.45
C MET A 1 15.75 25.66 -10.33
N LYS A 2 15.72 24.52 -11.05
CA LYS A 2 14.54 24.14 -11.85
C LYS A 2 13.45 23.74 -10.86
N VAL A 3 12.37 24.50 -10.82
CA VAL A 3 11.19 24.18 -10.01
C VAL A 3 10.46 23.05 -10.72
N PHE A 4 10.54 21.84 -10.16
CA PHE A 4 9.77 20.69 -10.64
C PHE A 4 8.29 20.91 -10.31
N HIS A 5 7.39 20.49 -11.21
CA HIS A 5 5.96 20.64 -10.97
C HIS A 5 5.52 19.74 -9.79
N ALA A 6 4.45 20.11 -9.08
CA ALA A 6 3.98 19.34 -7.91
C ALA A 6 3.68 17.87 -8.24
N VAL A 7 3.21 17.58 -9.46
CA VAL A 7 2.98 16.22 -9.98
C VAL A 7 4.29 15.43 -10.08
N ASP A 8 5.39 16.09 -10.46
CA ASP A 8 6.71 15.47 -10.52
C ASP A 8 7.21 15.12 -9.11
N ASN A 9 6.96 15.99 -8.12
CA ASN A 9 7.36 15.73 -6.74
C ASN A 9 6.62 14.53 -6.12
N ALA A 10 5.33 14.37 -6.42
CA ALA A 10 4.55 13.22 -5.96
C ALA A 10 5.06 11.92 -6.58
N ALA A 11 5.28 11.90 -7.90
CA ALA A 11 5.83 10.74 -8.61
C ALA A 11 7.26 10.39 -8.15
N ILE A 12 8.10 11.38 -7.86
CA ILE A 12 9.44 11.17 -7.29
C ILE A 12 9.34 10.55 -5.89
N GLY A 13 8.43 11.06 -5.05
CA GLY A 13 8.20 10.53 -3.70
C GLY A 13 7.79 9.06 -3.73
N GLU A 14 6.81 8.72 -4.56
CA GLU A 14 6.34 7.34 -4.72
C GLU A 14 7.43 6.43 -5.30
N ALA A 15 8.16 6.87 -6.34
CA ALA A 15 9.25 6.09 -6.90
C ALA A 15 10.34 5.80 -5.86
N LYS A 16 10.68 6.79 -5.01
CA LYS A 16 11.63 6.61 -3.91
C LYS A 16 11.13 5.60 -2.88
N ALA A 17 9.86 5.69 -2.49
CA ALA A 17 9.25 4.75 -1.55
C ALA A 17 9.22 3.33 -2.10
N LEU A 18 8.79 3.16 -3.35
CA LEU A 18 8.81 1.87 -4.08
C LEU A 18 10.22 1.30 -4.19
N GLY A 19 11.23 2.15 -4.39
CA GLY A 19 12.64 1.76 -4.39
C GLY A 19 13.07 1.19 -3.03
N ALA A 20 12.70 1.86 -1.94
CA ALA A 20 13.04 1.44 -0.59
C ALA A 20 12.33 0.14 -0.16
N VAL A 21 11.08 -0.09 -0.57
CA VAL A 21 10.37 -1.35 -0.31
C VAL A 21 10.75 -2.47 -1.28
N GLY A 22 11.57 -2.18 -2.30
CA GLY A 22 12.08 -3.15 -3.26
C GLY A 22 11.09 -3.54 -4.36
N ASP A 23 10.08 -2.71 -4.61
CA ASP A 23 9.04 -2.94 -5.61
C ASP A 23 9.19 -2.10 -6.89
N LEU A 24 10.03 -1.06 -6.87
CA LEU A 24 10.33 -0.29 -8.08
C LEU A 24 11.06 -1.14 -9.12
N VAL A 25 10.60 -1.09 -10.36
CA VAL A 25 11.28 -1.67 -11.54
C VAL A 25 11.95 -0.55 -12.34
N ALA A 26 11.22 0.54 -12.63
CA ALA A 26 11.74 1.71 -13.33
C ALA A 26 10.87 2.94 -13.05
N SER A 27 11.42 4.14 -13.25
CA SER A 27 10.67 5.40 -13.27
C SER A 27 11.25 6.36 -14.31
N GLY A 28 10.42 7.28 -14.80
CA GLY A 28 10.83 8.24 -15.81
C GLY A 28 9.66 9.05 -16.35
N VAL A 29 9.80 9.55 -17.57
CA VAL A 29 8.74 10.26 -18.30
C VAL A 29 8.38 9.51 -19.59
N VAL A 30 7.10 9.54 -19.96
CA VAL A 30 6.60 8.96 -21.21
C VAL A 30 6.25 10.08 -22.16
N GLU A 31 7.11 10.27 -23.17
CA GLU A 31 6.96 11.33 -24.18
C GLU A 31 5.67 11.19 -24.98
N SER A 32 5.31 9.97 -25.39
CA SER A 32 4.07 9.70 -26.16
C SER A 32 2.78 10.02 -25.40
N LEU A 33 2.85 10.23 -24.08
CA LEU A 33 1.73 10.67 -23.23
C LEU A 33 1.81 12.17 -22.89
N GLY A 34 2.66 12.93 -23.58
CA GLY A 34 2.91 14.35 -23.33
C GLY A 34 3.87 14.61 -22.19
N PHE A 35 4.99 13.86 -22.14
CA PHE A 35 6.03 13.96 -21.09
C PHE A 35 5.49 13.77 -19.66
N ARG A 36 4.60 12.79 -19.47
CA ARG A 36 4.04 12.50 -18.15
C ARG A 36 4.95 11.59 -17.33
N PRO A 37 5.08 11.81 -16.01
CA PRO A 37 5.74 10.86 -15.13
C PRO A 37 5.10 9.47 -15.23
N ALA A 38 5.93 8.44 -15.23
CA ALA A 38 5.50 7.05 -15.17
C ALA A 38 6.39 6.25 -14.23
N ILE A 39 5.77 5.32 -13.52
CA ILE A 39 6.41 4.41 -12.59
C ILE A 39 6.02 2.99 -13.00
N ILE A 40 7.02 2.11 -13.12
CA ILE A 40 6.83 0.68 -13.34
C ILE A 40 7.22 0.00 -12.04
N MET A 41 6.30 -0.78 -11.48
CA MET A 41 6.51 -1.53 -10.25
C MET A 41 6.23 -3.02 -10.45
N LYS A 42 6.71 -3.84 -9.52
CA LYS A 42 6.35 -5.26 -9.45
C LYS A 42 4.86 -5.40 -9.23
N LYS A 43 4.20 -6.22 -10.05
CA LYS A 43 2.78 -6.53 -9.89
C LYS A 43 2.55 -7.21 -8.54
N LYS A 44 1.62 -6.67 -7.75
CA LYS A 44 1.15 -7.28 -6.50
C LYS A 44 0.00 -8.26 -6.78
N ALA A 45 -0.06 -9.31 -5.98
CA ALA A 45 -1.14 -10.29 -6.06
C ALA A 45 -2.39 -9.79 -5.32
N GLY A 46 -3.56 -10.29 -5.73
CA GLY A 46 -4.83 -9.94 -5.11
C GLY A 46 -5.55 -8.78 -5.79
N GLN A 47 -6.60 -8.30 -5.13
CA GLN A 47 -7.44 -7.18 -5.55
C GLN A 47 -8.08 -6.51 -4.32
N PRO A 48 -8.65 -5.30 -4.42
CA PRO A 48 -9.37 -4.68 -3.30
C PRO A 48 -10.48 -5.59 -2.75
N LEU A 49 -10.63 -5.64 -1.41
CA LEU A 49 -11.55 -6.57 -0.75
C LEU A 49 -12.98 -6.47 -1.29
N HIS A 50 -13.51 -5.26 -1.47
CA HIS A 50 -14.87 -5.05 -1.95
C HIS A 50 -15.10 -5.50 -3.40
N LEU A 51 -14.02 -5.75 -4.16
CA LEU A 51 -14.07 -6.25 -5.53
C LEU A 51 -14.03 -7.78 -5.62
N THR A 52 -13.68 -8.50 -4.54
CA THR A 52 -13.65 -9.96 -4.57
C THR A 52 -15.05 -10.56 -4.68
N ASP A 53 -15.16 -11.69 -5.37
CA ASP A 53 -16.44 -12.37 -5.56
C ASP A 53 -16.95 -12.93 -4.24
N GLU A 54 -16.05 -13.41 -3.37
CA GLU A 54 -16.39 -13.93 -2.05
C GLU A 54 -16.97 -12.84 -1.14
N TYR A 55 -16.44 -11.62 -1.19
CA TYR A 55 -16.99 -10.49 -0.44
C TYR A 55 -18.35 -10.06 -1.00
N LYS A 56 -18.49 -9.96 -2.33
CA LYS A 56 -19.75 -9.59 -2.98
C LYS A 56 -20.86 -10.60 -2.69
N ALA A 57 -20.56 -11.90 -2.69
CA ALA A 57 -21.52 -12.97 -2.43
C ALA A 57 -21.82 -13.18 -0.92
N ALA A 58 -20.98 -12.67 -0.03
CA ALA A 58 -21.13 -12.82 1.41
C ALA A 58 -22.28 -11.98 1.98
N ARG A 59 -22.92 -12.52 3.04
CA ARG A 59 -23.82 -11.74 3.91
C ARG A 59 -23.03 -10.74 4.75
N GLU A 60 -23.69 -9.71 5.25
CA GLU A 60 -23.01 -8.61 5.96
C GLU A 60 -22.15 -9.08 7.14
N THR A 61 -22.64 -10.00 7.97
CA THR A 61 -21.85 -10.56 9.10
C THR A 61 -20.55 -11.26 8.65
N VAL A 62 -20.54 -11.85 7.46
CA VAL A 62 -19.34 -12.47 6.88
C VAL A 62 -18.42 -11.40 6.29
N ARG A 63 -18.98 -10.34 5.69
CA ARG A 63 -18.20 -9.19 5.20
C ARG A 63 -17.52 -8.45 6.35
N GLU A 64 -18.19 -8.27 7.48
CA GLU A 64 -17.61 -7.72 8.71
C GLU A 64 -16.38 -8.52 9.14
N LYS A 65 -16.52 -9.85 9.24
CA LYS A 65 -15.39 -10.74 9.55
C LYS A 65 -14.24 -10.59 8.55
N MET A 66 -14.52 -10.48 7.25
CA MET A 66 -13.49 -10.27 6.22
C MET A 66 -12.79 -8.91 6.38
N ARG A 67 -13.53 -7.84 6.72
CA ARG A 67 -12.95 -6.51 7.00
C ARG A 67 -12.03 -6.56 8.21
N GLU A 68 -12.46 -7.21 9.29
CA GLU A 68 -11.63 -7.38 10.49
C GLU A 68 -10.36 -8.20 10.22
N GLN A 69 -10.47 -9.30 9.47
CA GLN A 69 -9.31 -10.10 9.07
C GLN A 69 -8.33 -9.28 8.22
N THR A 70 -8.85 -8.52 7.24
CA THR A 70 -8.06 -7.63 6.40
C THR A 70 -7.32 -6.60 7.24
N TYR A 71 -8.03 -5.94 8.17
CA TYR A 71 -7.45 -4.97 9.09
C TYR A 71 -6.30 -5.56 9.91
N LYS A 72 -6.51 -6.73 10.54
CA LYS A 72 -5.46 -7.41 11.33
C LYS A 72 -4.23 -7.75 10.51
N LEU A 73 -4.43 -8.28 9.30
CA LEU A 73 -3.33 -8.63 8.38
C LEU A 73 -2.57 -7.40 7.90
N MET A 74 -3.31 -6.32 7.66
CA MET A 74 -2.80 -5.04 7.21
C MET A 74 -1.93 -4.36 8.28
N CYS A 75 -2.37 -4.27 9.53
CA CYS A 75 -1.54 -3.74 10.62
C CYS A 75 -0.23 -4.56 10.75
N LYS A 76 -0.33 -5.89 10.69
CA LYS A 76 0.84 -6.79 10.73
C LYS A 76 1.77 -6.57 9.54
N LYS A 77 1.24 -6.42 8.33
CA LYS A 77 2.01 -6.15 7.11
C LYS A 77 2.69 -4.77 7.20
N ALA A 78 1.99 -3.73 7.63
CA ALA A 78 2.52 -2.39 7.82
C ALA A 78 3.70 -2.38 8.80
N ALA A 79 3.54 -2.99 9.98
CA ALA A 79 4.62 -3.12 10.95
C ALA A 79 5.83 -3.88 10.39
N ASN A 80 5.60 -4.95 9.62
CA ASN A 80 6.69 -5.72 9.01
C ASN A 80 7.42 -4.95 7.90
N VAL A 81 6.69 -4.22 7.04
CA VAL A 81 7.30 -3.40 5.98
C VAL A 81 8.06 -2.25 6.61
N ALA A 82 7.43 -1.51 7.52
CA ALA A 82 8.01 -0.38 8.22
C ALA A 82 9.31 -0.74 8.93
N THR A 83 9.35 -1.84 9.69
CA THR A 83 10.58 -2.21 10.41
C THR A 83 11.66 -2.83 9.53
N LYS A 84 11.31 -3.39 8.36
CA LYS A 84 12.28 -3.98 7.44
C LYS A 84 12.88 -2.96 6.47
N THR A 85 12.06 -2.01 6.03
CA THR A 85 12.37 -1.11 4.91
C THR A 85 12.47 0.35 5.35
N TYR A 86 12.05 0.65 6.59
CA TYR A 86 11.93 2.00 7.13
C TYR A 86 10.98 2.88 6.33
N VAL A 87 9.94 2.28 5.75
CA VAL A 87 8.84 2.96 5.05
C VAL A 87 7.51 2.59 5.70
N LEU A 88 6.80 3.59 6.22
CA LEU A 88 5.43 3.47 6.71
C LEU A 88 4.45 3.82 5.61
N HIS A 89 3.48 2.93 5.40
CA HIS A 89 2.32 3.16 4.54
C HIS A 89 1.09 3.43 5.42
N ASP A 90 0.72 4.70 5.54
CA ASP A 90 -0.32 5.21 6.45
C ASP A 90 -1.66 5.50 5.75
N ASP A 91 -1.78 5.04 4.49
CA ASP A 91 -3.05 5.03 3.74
C ASP A 91 -3.63 3.63 3.56
N ASN A 92 -3.43 2.79 4.56
CA ASN A 92 -3.85 1.40 4.56
C ASN A 92 -5.26 1.28 5.16
N HIS A 93 -6.32 1.78 4.51
CA HIS A 93 -7.69 1.54 4.99
C HIS A 93 -8.31 0.30 4.30
N PRO A 94 -8.99 -0.63 5.03
CA PRO A 94 -9.61 -1.82 4.42
C PRO A 94 -10.69 -1.56 3.36
N ALA A 95 -11.22 -0.33 3.29
CA ALA A 95 -12.23 0.07 2.32
C ALA A 95 -11.60 0.66 1.05
N HIS A 96 -10.32 1.00 1.08
CA HIS A 96 -9.62 1.68 -0.01
C HIS A 96 -8.99 0.66 -0.97
N SER A 97 -8.71 1.11 -2.19
CA SER A 97 -8.04 0.34 -3.24
C SER A 97 -6.55 0.09 -2.99
N ASN A 98 -5.98 0.68 -1.93
CA ASN A 98 -4.54 0.66 -1.63
C ASN A 98 -4.10 -0.61 -0.88
N VAL A 99 -5.07 -1.46 -0.51
CA VAL A 99 -4.85 -2.78 0.07
C VAL A 99 -5.42 -3.84 -0.86
N LEU A 100 -4.55 -4.70 -1.38
CA LEU A 100 -4.93 -5.85 -2.18
C LEU A 100 -5.02 -7.08 -1.30
N VAL A 101 -6.12 -7.81 -1.38
CA VAL A 101 -6.34 -9.04 -0.60
C VAL A 101 -6.24 -10.28 -1.48
N THR A 102 -5.70 -11.35 -0.92
CA THR A 102 -5.80 -12.70 -1.48
C THR A 102 -6.78 -13.50 -0.61
N MET A 103 -7.85 -14.01 -1.22
CA MET A 103 -8.86 -14.82 -0.53
C MET A 103 -8.46 -16.29 -0.44
N ASN A 104 -9.01 -17.00 0.55
CA ASN A 104 -9.03 -18.45 0.65
C ASN A 104 -10.44 -18.87 1.07
N GLY A 105 -11.32 -19.02 0.08
CA GLY A 105 -12.75 -19.13 0.35
C GLY A 105 -13.26 -17.87 1.06
N LYS A 106 -13.88 -18.04 2.24
CA LYS A 106 -14.45 -16.93 3.01
C LYS A 106 -13.46 -16.20 3.92
N ASP A 107 -12.21 -16.65 3.99
CA ASP A 107 -11.19 -16.05 4.85
C ASP A 107 -10.17 -15.28 4.02
N VAL A 108 -9.68 -14.16 4.57
CA VAL A 108 -8.60 -13.37 3.98
C VAL A 108 -7.26 -14.01 4.32
N LYS A 109 -6.50 -14.42 3.31
CA LYS A 109 -5.23 -15.16 3.48
C LYS A 109 -4.02 -14.24 3.59
N ALA A 110 -3.95 -13.20 2.76
CA ALA A 110 -2.81 -12.29 2.68
C ALA A 110 -3.25 -10.91 2.22
N VAL A 111 -2.40 -9.91 2.52
CA VAL A 111 -2.57 -8.53 2.06
C VAL A 111 -1.26 -7.99 1.48
N GLU A 112 -1.39 -7.19 0.42
CA GLU A 112 -0.31 -6.43 -0.20
C GLU A 112 -0.69 -4.95 -0.25
N PHE A 113 0.33 -4.08 -0.16
CA PHE A 113 0.17 -2.64 -0.32
C PHE A 113 0.55 -2.21 -1.73
N VAL A 114 -0.20 -1.23 -2.21
CA VAL A 114 0.04 -0.47 -3.45
C VAL A 114 -0.24 1.00 -3.13
N ASP A 115 0.18 1.90 -4.03
CA ASP A 115 0.04 3.36 -3.85
C ASP A 115 0.85 3.90 -2.65
N TYR A 116 2.16 3.99 -2.86
CA TYR A 116 3.09 4.61 -1.88
C TYR A 116 3.22 6.12 -2.11
N GLY A 117 2.16 6.75 -2.63
CA GLY A 117 2.12 8.18 -2.88
C GLY A 117 2.14 9.02 -1.59
N PRO A 118 2.57 10.29 -1.67
CA PRO A 118 2.36 11.26 -0.60
C PRO A 118 0.89 11.70 -0.50
N PRO A 119 0.42 12.22 0.65
CA PRO A 119 1.19 12.55 1.84
C PRO A 119 1.29 11.42 2.90
N ARG A 120 0.68 10.26 2.64
CA ARG A 120 0.50 9.19 3.63
C ARG A 120 1.59 8.09 3.57
N THR A 121 2.76 8.46 3.07
CA THR A 121 3.93 7.59 3.02
C THR A 121 5.10 8.28 3.69
N TYR A 122 5.69 7.63 4.69
CA TYR A 122 6.74 8.22 5.54
C TYR A 122 7.99 7.36 5.55
N PHE A 123 9.15 8.01 5.51
CA PHE A 123 10.42 7.37 5.83
C PHE A 123 10.67 7.46 7.32
N LEU A 124 10.89 6.31 7.94
CA LEU A 124 11.06 6.18 9.38
C LEU A 124 12.54 6.20 9.77
N ASP A 125 12.80 6.60 11.01
CA ASP A 125 14.10 6.38 11.63
C ASP A 125 14.32 4.89 11.91
N ARG A 126 15.59 4.46 11.93
CA ARG A 126 15.95 3.05 12.15
C ARG A 126 15.68 2.55 13.57
N SER A 127 15.48 3.48 14.52
CA SER A 127 15.10 3.16 15.89
C SER A 127 13.63 2.73 16.05
N VAL A 128 12.79 2.95 15.04
CA VAL A 128 11.36 2.61 15.11
C VAL A 128 11.15 1.09 15.20
N THR A 129 10.38 0.66 16.20
CA THR A 129 10.09 -0.75 16.46
C THR A 129 8.74 -1.17 15.88
N LYS A 130 8.46 -2.49 15.86
CA LYS A 130 7.15 -2.99 15.42
C LYS A 130 6.02 -2.51 16.33
N ALA A 131 6.29 -2.34 17.62
CA ALA A 131 5.29 -1.91 18.59
C ALA A 131 4.84 -0.47 18.31
N ASP A 132 5.78 0.40 17.97
CA ASP A 132 5.51 1.80 17.61
C ASP A 132 4.63 1.92 16.35
N VAL A 133 4.83 1.02 15.39
CA VAL A 133 4.03 1.04 14.15
C VAL A 133 2.63 0.47 14.37
N VAL A 134 2.49 -0.59 15.17
CA VAL A 134 1.18 -1.20 15.45
C VAL A 134 0.29 -0.26 16.26
N SER A 135 0.83 0.52 17.20
CA SER A 135 0.03 1.48 17.97
C SER A 135 -0.61 2.57 17.11
N VAL A 136 0.07 2.99 16.02
CA VAL A 136 -0.45 3.96 15.05
C VAL A 136 -1.36 3.31 14.01
N ALA A 137 -1.05 2.09 13.57
CA ALA A 137 -1.90 1.37 12.60
C ALA A 137 -3.23 0.85 13.19
N SER A 138 -3.43 0.98 14.51
CA SER A 138 -4.61 0.49 15.25
C SER A 138 -5.65 1.58 15.56
N THR A 139 -5.37 2.84 15.22
CA THR A 139 -6.28 3.99 15.35
C THR A 139 -7.00 4.28 14.05
#